data_AF-A0A1Y1KWG5-F1
#
_entry.id   AF-A0A1Y1KWG5-F1
#
_cell.length_a   1.000
_cell.length_b   1.000
_cell.length_c   1.000
_cell.angle_alpha   90.00
_cell.angle_beta   90.00
_cell.angle_gamma   90.00
#
_symmetry.space_group_name_H-M   'P 1'
#
loop_
_entity.id
_entity.type
_entity.pdbx_description
1 polymer ?
#
loop_
_entity_poly.entity_id
_entity_poly.type
_entity_poly.pdbx_seq_one_letter_code
_entity_poly.pdbx_strand_id
1 'polypeptide(L)'
;MSHDRIASLSIEHFNRLPKMGKPSVNTEWTVLCCIVKENTLDDNFEVVSLGTGSKCIGKSKMSATGDVLNDSHAEVVCRRAFLCYVYEQINLGTSDVFTLELGECSLNSFIKFHFFTTHVPCGDAAIFPKQDATEFGTVVADEYVHDAKKPRLDDIYRTGAK
;
A
#
# COMPACT_ATOMS: atom_id res chain seq x y z
N MET A 1 -11.12 -4.02 15.49
CA MET A 1 -9.88 -4.81 15.66
C MET A 1 -8.70 -3.98 15.15
N SER A 2 -7.45 -4.20 15.58
CA SER A 2 -6.31 -3.34 15.18
C SER A 2 -6.14 -3.21 13.66
N HIS A 3 -6.49 -4.26 12.90
CA HIS A 3 -6.47 -4.26 11.43
C HIS A 3 -7.44 -3.26 10.79
N ASP A 4 -8.65 -3.08 11.34
CA ASP A 4 -9.61 -2.10 10.82
C ASP A 4 -9.07 -0.68 10.98
N ARG A 5 -8.42 -0.40 12.11
CA ARG A 5 -7.78 0.90 12.39
C ARG A 5 -6.65 1.17 11.40
N ILE A 6 -5.81 0.17 11.12
CA ILE A 6 -4.73 0.28 10.12
C ILE A 6 -5.31 0.58 8.73
N ALA A 7 -6.38 -0.10 8.33
CA ALA A 7 -7.05 0.11 7.05
C ALA A 7 -7.65 1.52 6.96
N SER A 8 -8.44 1.94 7.95
CA SER A 8 -9.05 3.28 7.99
C SER A 8 -8.00 4.38 7.94
N LEU A 9 -6.94 4.30 8.77
CA LEU A 9 -5.85 5.28 8.76
C LEU A 9 -5.15 5.37 7.41
N SER A 10 -4.94 4.23 6.75
CA SER A 10 -4.31 4.17 5.42
C SER A 10 -5.16 4.87 4.35
N ILE A 11 -6.47 4.58 4.34
CA ILE A 11 -7.42 5.15 3.39
C ILE A 11 -7.62 6.65 3.66
N GLU A 12 -7.79 7.05 4.93
CA GLU A 12 -7.90 8.44 5.33
C GLU A 12 -6.64 9.24 4.96
N HIS A 13 -5.46 8.68 5.20
CA HIS A 13 -4.20 9.33 4.83
C HIS A 13 -4.13 9.55 3.31
N PHE A 14 -4.46 8.53 2.51
CA PHE A 14 -4.56 8.68 1.06
C PHE A 14 -5.58 9.76 0.68
N ASN A 15 -6.78 9.77 1.28
CA ASN A 15 -7.84 10.72 0.99
C ASN A 15 -7.47 12.18 1.31
N ARG A 16 -6.62 12.42 2.31
CA ARG A 16 -6.10 13.77 2.62
C ARG A 16 -5.09 14.30 1.60
N LEU A 17 -4.44 13.45 0.81
CA LEU A 17 -3.47 13.91 -0.20
C LEU A 17 -4.15 14.77 -1.28
N PRO A 18 -3.41 15.69 -1.94
CA PRO A 18 -3.93 16.45 -3.08
C PRO A 18 -4.44 15.55 -4.20
N LYS A 19 -5.26 16.10 -5.11
CA LYS A 19 -5.82 15.35 -6.24
C LYS A 19 -4.76 14.87 -7.24
N MET A 20 -3.58 15.48 -7.28
CA MET A 20 -2.53 15.06 -8.22
C MET A 20 -2.04 13.66 -7.88
N GLY A 21 -2.06 12.76 -8.86
CA GLY A 21 -1.64 11.37 -8.69
C GLY A 21 -2.71 10.45 -8.10
N LYS A 22 -3.93 10.95 -7.84
CA LYS A 22 -5.09 10.11 -7.51
C LYS A 22 -5.83 9.68 -8.77
N PRO A 23 -6.43 8.49 -8.79
CA PRO A 23 -7.28 8.08 -9.89
C PRO A 23 -8.48 9.02 -10.03
N SER A 24 -8.83 9.32 -11.27
CA SER A 24 -10.06 10.01 -11.63
C SER A 24 -11.27 9.16 -11.24
N VAL A 25 -12.21 9.79 -10.53
CA VAL A 25 -13.41 9.12 -10.01
C VAL A 25 -14.18 8.46 -11.16
N ASN A 26 -14.57 7.20 -10.99
CA ASN A 26 -15.33 6.37 -11.93
C ASN A 26 -14.63 5.99 -13.25
N THR A 27 -13.42 6.48 -13.54
CA THR A 27 -12.73 6.17 -14.81
C THR A 27 -11.40 5.47 -14.60
N GLU A 28 -10.74 5.71 -13.46
CA GLU A 28 -9.44 5.15 -13.15
C GLU A 28 -9.50 4.42 -11.80
N TRP A 29 -8.61 3.45 -11.63
CA TRP A 29 -8.44 2.75 -10.38
C TRP A 29 -6.94 2.50 -10.16
N THR A 30 -6.57 2.35 -8.90
CA THR A 30 -5.22 1.97 -8.50
C THR A 30 -5.29 1.00 -7.32
N VAL A 31 -4.20 0.26 -7.10
CA VAL A 31 -3.93 -0.35 -5.80
C VAL A 31 -3.31 0.71 -4.91
N LEU A 32 -3.64 0.67 -3.62
CA LEU A 32 -3.03 1.46 -2.56
C LEU A 32 -2.35 0.50 -1.59
N CYS A 33 -1.10 0.80 -1.23
CA CYS A 33 -0.36 0.14 -0.18
C CYS A 33 0.18 1.16 0.81
N CYS A 34 0.17 0.83 2.10
CA CYS A 34 0.73 1.66 3.16
C CYS A 34 1.58 0.82 4.11
N ILE A 35 2.56 1.45 4.75
CA ILE A 35 3.20 0.94 5.96
C ILE A 35 2.84 1.86 7.11
N VAL A 36 2.26 1.28 8.16
CA VAL A 36 1.82 1.98 9.36
C VAL A 36 2.75 1.62 10.51
N LYS A 37 3.39 2.62 11.12
CA LYS A 37 4.11 2.50 12.38
C LYS A 37 3.10 2.44 13.52
N GLU A 38 3.22 1.46 14.39
CA GLU A 38 2.54 1.38 15.68
C GLU A 38 3.58 1.56 16.79
N ASN A 39 3.34 2.51 17.70
CA ASN A 39 4.02 2.54 18.99
C ASN A 39 3.12 1.87 20.04
N THR A 40 3.57 0.71 20.50
CA THR A 40 2.82 -0.14 21.43
C THR A 40 2.76 0.41 22.86
N LEU A 41 3.57 1.42 23.21
CA LEU A 41 3.55 2.04 24.54
C LEU A 41 2.35 2.97 24.73
N ASP A 42 1.96 3.71 23.69
CA ASP A 42 0.92 4.73 23.73
C ASP A 42 -0.23 4.47 22.74
N ASP A 43 -0.23 3.30 22.08
CA ASP A 43 -1.23 2.90 21.10
C ASP A 43 -1.37 3.91 19.94
N ASN A 44 -0.26 4.55 19.58
CA ASN A 44 -0.16 5.52 18.49
C ASN A 44 0.11 4.82 17.14
N PHE A 45 -0.60 5.27 16.10
CA PHE A 45 -0.46 4.74 14.74
C PHE A 45 -0.20 5.88 13.76
N GLU A 46 0.79 5.69 12.89
CA GLU A 46 1.22 6.68 11.92
C GLU A 46 1.50 6.02 10.57
N VAL A 47 0.94 6.56 9.48
CA VAL A 47 1.30 6.12 8.12
C VAL A 47 2.66 6.73 7.76
N VAL A 48 3.69 5.88 7.65
CA VAL A 48 5.07 6.31 7.39
C VAL A 48 5.50 6.10 5.94
N SER A 49 4.74 5.31 5.19
CA SER A 49 4.96 5.11 3.76
C SER A 49 3.65 4.81 3.05
N LEU A 50 3.54 5.28 1.81
CA LEU A 50 2.40 5.08 0.92
C LEU A 50 2.90 4.83 -0.50
N GLY A 51 2.25 3.92 -1.21
CA GLY A 51 2.48 3.66 -2.63
C GLY A 51 1.18 3.38 -3.36
N THR A 52 1.09 3.84 -4.60
CA THR A 52 0.02 3.48 -5.53
C THR A 52 0.62 2.99 -6.85
N GLY A 53 -0.13 2.16 -7.57
CA GLY A 53 0.21 1.74 -8.92
C GLY A 53 -0.04 0.26 -9.19
N SER A 54 0.00 -0.11 -10.47
CA SER A 54 -0.35 -1.45 -10.97
C SER A 54 0.44 -1.86 -12.22
N LYS A 55 1.56 -1.18 -12.48
CA LYS A 55 2.31 -1.29 -13.74
C LYS A 55 3.81 -1.34 -13.50
N CYS A 56 4.51 -1.95 -14.43
CA CYS A 56 5.96 -1.94 -14.54
C CYS A 56 6.36 -1.45 -15.95
N ILE A 57 7.62 -1.05 -16.12
CA ILE A 57 8.14 -0.69 -17.44
C ILE A 57 8.58 -1.94 -18.19
N GLY A 58 8.59 -1.85 -19.53
CA GLY A 58 9.18 -2.87 -20.38
C GLY A 58 10.71 -2.82 -20.39
N LYS A 59 11.35 -3.95 -20.68
CA LYS A 59 12.82 -4.13 -20.72
C LYS A 59 13.56 -3.05 -21.53
N SER A 60 12.97 -2.59 -22.63
CA SER A 60 13.58 -1.56 -23.50
C SER A 60 13.70 -0.18 -22.85
N LYS A 61 12.97 0.07 -21.75
CA LYS A 61 13.00 1.31 -20.97
C LYS A 61 13.84 1.21 -19.69
N MET A 62 14.41 0.04 -19.41
CA MET A 62 15.28 -0.14 -18.25
C MET A 62 16.58 0.66 -18.42
N SER A 63 17.08 1.19 -17.32
CA SER A 63 18.34 1.92 -17.29
C SER A 63 19.39 1.17 -16.49
N ALA A 64 20.63 1.19 -16.99
CA ALA A 64 21.77 0.58 -16.31
C ALA A 64 22.36 1.48 -15.19
N THR A 65 22.01 2.77 -15.18
CA THR A 65 22.51 3.75 -14.19
C THR A 65 21.68 3.78 -12.91
N GLY A 66 20.53 3.09 -12.87
CA GLY A 66 19.67 3.02 -11.69
C GLY A 66 18.78 4.24 -11.46
N ASP A 67 18.58 5.08 -12.48
CA ASP A 67 17.77 6.31 -12.45
C ASP A 67 16.30 6.12 -12.86
N VAL A 68 15.91 4.90 -13.23
CA VAL A 68 14.54 4.56 -13.64
C VAL A 68 13.92 3.53 -12.70
N LEU A 69 12.67 3.76 -12.30
CA LEU A 69 11.88 2.79 -11.52
C LEU A 69 11.31 1.72 -12.46
N ASN A 70 11.78 0.48 -12.29
CA ASN A 70 11.37 -0.63 -13.15
C ASN A 70 9.95 -1.14 -12.82
N ASP A 71 9.62 -1.19 -11.54
CA ASP A 71 8.36 -1.74 -11.03
C ASP A 71 7.65 -0.69 -10.17
N SER A 72 6.46 -0.29 -10.62
CA SER A 72 5.60 0.68 -9.98
C SER A 72 4.31 0.04 -9.45
N HIS A 73 4.32 -1.25 -9.13
CA HIS A 73 3.28 -1.83 -8.28
C HIS A 73 3.27 -1.13 -6.91
N ALA A 74 2.07 -0.93 -6.36
CA ALA A 74 1.86 -0.16 -5.13
C ALA A 74 2.71 -0.67 -3.96
N GLU A 75 2.82 -2.00 -3.78
CA GLU A 75 3.62 -2.64 -2.74
C GLU A 75 5.12 -2.37 -2.91
N VAL A 76 5.60 -2.32 -4.16
CA VAL A 76 7.01 -2.04 -4.47
C VAL A 76 7.32 -0.58 -4.19
N VAL A 77 6.47 0.35 -4.65
CA VAL A 77 6.63 1.78 -4.39
C VAL A 77 6.58 2.06 -2.88
N CYS A 78 5.60 1.48 -2.18
CA CYS A 78 5.44 1.63 -0.72
C CYS A 78 6.69 1.13 0.02
N ARG A 79 7.23 -0.04 -0.34
CA ARG A 79 8.48 -0.55 0.25
C ARG A 79 9.66 0.40 0.00
N ARG A 80 9.79 0.94 -1.21
CA ARG A 80 10.88 1.86 -1.56
C ARG A 80 10.80 3.16 -0.78
N ALA A 81 9.62 3.75 -0.67
CA ALA A 81 9.38 4.93 0.16
C ALA A 81 9.66 4.64 1.64
N PHE A 82 9.33 3.44 2.12
CA PHE A 82 9.66 3.02 3.49
C PHE A 82 11.18 2.90 3.72
N LEU A 83 11.96 2.47 2.74
CA LEU A 83 13.42 2.49 2.87
C LEU A 83 13.95 3.92 3.03
N CYS A 84 13.41 4.90 2.31
CA CYS A 84 13.76 6.31 2.51
C CYS A 84 13.45 6.76 3.95
N TYR A 85 12.26 6.43 4.45
CA TYR A 85 11.89 6.68 5.85
C TYR A 85 12.88 6.03 6.83
N VAL A 86 13.25 4.77 6.63
CA VAL A 86 14.23 4.07 7.49
C VAL A 86 15.58 4.79 7.48
N TYR A 87 16.11 5.16 6.31
CA TYR A 87 17.37 5.91 6.22
C TYR A 87 17.28 7.27 6.90
N GLU A 88 16.17 7.98 6.75
CA GLU A 88 15.93 9.24 7.46
C GLU A 88 15.96 9.03 8.97
N GLN A 89 15.25 8.02 9.50
CA GLN A 89 15.23 7.73 10.93
C GLN A 89 16.61 7.34 11.48
N ILE A 90 17.42 6.59 10.72
CA ILE A 90 18.80 6.27 11.11
C ILE A 90 19.67 7.53 11.10
N ASN A 91 19.54 8.39 10.09
CA ASN A 91 20.35 9.60 9.96
C ASN A 91 20.02 10.69 10.98
N LEU A 92 18.85 10.65 11.63
CA LEU A 92 18.50 11.56 12.73
C LEU A 92 19.41 11.39 13.95
N GLY A 93 20.09 10.24 14.11
CA GLY A 93 20.99 9.94 15.23
C GLY A 93 20.26 9.63 16.54
N THR A 94 19.15 10.31 16.82
CA THR A 94 18.20 10.00 17.90
C THR A 94 16.79 9.88 17.33
N SER A 95 16.30 8.65 17.17
CA SER A 95 14.95 8.33 16.67
C SER A 95 14.20 7.51 17.71
N ASP A 96 12.87 7.65 17.77
CA ASP A 96 11.97 6.77 18.52
C ASP A 96 11.85 5.38 17.88
N VAL A 97 12.21 5.27 16.60
CA VAL A 97 12.09 4.06 15.78
C VAL A 97 13.27 3.13 15.94
N PHE A 98 14.49 3.66 15.82
CA PHE A 98 15.71 2.86 15.82
C PHE A 98 16.64 3.26 16.96
N THR A 99 17.23 2.25 17.59
CA THR A 99 18.30 2.42 18.58
C THR A 99 19.65 2.18 17.90
N LEU A 100 20.55 3.16 18.02
CA LEU A 100 21.89 3.12 17.47
C LEU A 100 22.89 2.93 18.62
N GLU A 101 23.44 1.73 18.77
CA GLU A 101 24.40 1.39 19.81
C GLU A 101 25.66 0.80 19.17
N LEU A 102 26.82 1.42 19.42
CA LEU A 102 28.15 0.89 19.03
C LEU A 102 28.27 0.52 17.53
N GLY A 103 27.53 1.19 16.65
CA GLY A 103 27.52 0.91 15.21
C GLY A 103 26.48 -0.11 14.75
N GLU A 104 25.68 -0.65 15.68
CA GLU A 104 24.51 -1.49 15.39
C GLU A 104 23.24 -0.65 15.40
N CYS A 105 22.37 -0.92 14.43
CA CYS A 105 21.04 -0.32 14.33
C CYS A 105 19.99 -1.40 14.58
N SER A 106 19.22 -1.24 15.66
CA SER A 106 18.14 -2.15 16.01
C SER A 106 16.80 -1.43 16.04
N LEU A 107 15.72 -2.13 15.70
CA LEU A 107 14.37 -1.61 15.83
C LEU A 107 14.00 -1.55 17.31
N ASN A 108 13.44 -0.42 17.74
CA ASN A 108 12.90 -0.27 19.09
C ASN A 108 11.82 -1.34 19.35
N SER A 109 11.91 -2.05 20.47
CA SER A 109 11.01 -3.16 20.84
C SER A 109 9.54 -2.76 20.94
N PHE A 110 9.26 -1.47 21.13
CA PHE A 110 7.90 -0.96 21.20
C PHE A 110 7.31 -0.58 19.84
N ILE A 111 8.12 -0.61 18.79
CA ILE A 111 7.70 -0.22 17.44
C ILE A 111 7.38 -1.45 16.61
N LYS A 112 6.21 -1.42 15.97
CA LYS A 112 5.79 -2.40 14.97
C LYS A 112 5.48 -1.69 13.66
N PHE A 113 5.71 -2.39 12.55
CA PHE A 113 5.30 -1.93 11.24
C PHE A 113 4.26 -2.88 10.65
N HIS A 114 3.16 -2.32 10.17
CA HIS A 114 2.06 -3.04 9.57
C HIS A 114 1.96 -2.71 8.10
N PHE A 115 1.97 -3.73 7.26
CA PHE A 115 1.73 -3.57 5.83
C PHE A 115 0.22 -3.67 5.55
N PHE A 116 -0.31 -2.67 4.85
CA PHE A 116 -1.68 -2.63 4.37
C PHE A 116 -1.69 -2.58 2.84
N THR A 117 -2.63 -3.29 2.23
CA THR A 117 -2.92 -3.19 0.80
C THR A 117 -4.41 -3.32 0.51
N THR A 118 -4.91 -2.55 -0.44
CA THR A 118 -6.33 -2.61 -0.88
C THR A 118 -6.62 -3.81 -1.78
N HIS A 119 -5.60 -4.52 -2.24
CA HIS A 119 -5.77 -5.69 -3.07
C HIS A 119 -4.68 -6.73 -2.77
N VAL A 120 -5.00 -8.01 -2.97
CA VAL A 120 -4.00 -9.07 -2.82
C VAL A 120 -2.79 -8.78 -3.75
N PRO A 121 -1.54 -8.94 -3.27
CA PRO A 121 -0.36 -8.77 -4.11
C PRO A 121 -0.42 -9.69 -5.32
N CYS A 122 0.12 -9.21 -6.45
CA CYS A 122 0.14 -10.01 -7.67
C CYS A 122 1.04 -11.25 -7.52
N GLY A 123 0.79 -12.29 -8.33
CA GLY A 123 1.47 -13.59 -8.23
C GLY A 123 0.67 -14.59 -7.39
N ASP A 124 1.37 -15.49 -6.69
CA ASP A 124 0.75 -16.64 -6.01
C ASP A 124 -0.36 -16.28 -5.02
N ALA A 125 -0.25 -15.15 -4.34
CA ALA A 125 -1.27 -14.66 -3.40
C ALA A 125 -2.62 -14.33 -4.06
N ALA A 126 -2.63 -14.09 -5.38
CA ALA A 126 -3.83 -13.81 -6.16
C ALA A 126 -4.37 -15.05 -6.90
N ILE A 127 -3.77 -16.23 -6.71
CA ILE A 127 -4.19 -17.48 -7.36
C ILE A 127 -5.13 -18.24 -6.43
N PHE A 128 -6.43 -17.90 -6.46
CA PHE A 128 -7.45 -18.63 -5.73
C PHE A 128 -8.72 -18.83 -6.56
N PRO A 129 -9.52 -19.88 -6.24
CA PRO A 129 -10.78 -20.13 -6.93
C PRO A 129 -11.73 -18.94 -6.79
N LYS A 130 -12.47 -18.64 -7.86
CA LYS A 130 -13.50 -17.59 -7.83
C LYS A 130 -14.51 -17.92 -6.73
N GLN A 131 -14.64 -17.01 -5.76
CA GLN A 131 -15.66 -17.12 -4.72
C GLN A 131 -16.95 -16.52 -5.26
N ASP A 132 -18.03 -17.30 -5.28
CA ASP A 132 -19.41 -16.81 -5.53
C ASP A 132 -20.02 -16.21 -4.24
N ALA A 133 -19.18 -15.56 -3.42
CA ALA A 133 -19.63 -14.97 -2.16
C ALA A 133 -20.53 -13.76 -2.45
N THR A 134 -21.75 -13.79 -1.94
CA THR A 134 -22.70 -12.66 -2.01
C THR A 134 -22.62 -11.75 -0.78
N GLU A 135 -21.82 -12.11 0.22
CA GLU A 135 -21.63 -11.37 1.47
C GLU A 135 -20.19 -10.86 1.58
N PHE A 136 -19.96 -9.61 1.18
CA PHE A 136 -18.65 -8.93 1.29
C PHE A 136 -18.50 -8.13 2.60
N GLY A 137 -19.31 -8.45 3.61
CA GLY A 137 -19.46 -7.61 4.80
C GLY A 137 -20.14 -6.27 4.49
N THR A 138 -20.29 -5.41 5.49
CA THR A 138 -20.73 -4.03 5.29
C THR A 138 -19.61 -3.26 4.59
N VAL A 139 -19.85 -2.86 3.34
CA VAL A 139 -19.05 -1.86 2.65
C VAL A 139 -18.98 -0.64 3.56
N VAL A 140 -17.77 -0.17 3.88
CA VAL A 140 -17.59 1.14 4.52
C VAL A 140 -18.14 2.13 3.52
N ALA A 141 -19.34 2.63 3.78
CA ALA A 141 -20.08 3.44 2.83
C ALA A 141 -19.30 4.73 2.54
N ASP A 142 -18.75 4.86 1.34
CA ASP A 142 -18.75 6.16 0.70
C ASP A 142 -20.23 6.48 0.41
N GLU A 143 -20.74 7.60 0.91
CA GLU A 143 -22.11 8.06 0.68
C GLU A 143 -22.37 8.34 -0.82
N TYR A 144 -22.52 7.32 -1.67
CA TYR A 144 -22.96 7.51 -3.06
C TYR A 144 -23.87 6.38 -3.56
N VAL A 145 -25.04 6.80 -4.03
CA VAL A 145 -26.15 5.98 -4.54
C VAL A 145 -25.80 5.42 -5.92
N HIS A 146 -25.94 4.11 -6.12
CA HIS A 146 -25.83 3.46 -7.42
C HIS A 146 -27.19 3.09 -8.00
N ASP A 147 -27.40 3.43 -9.28
CA ASP A 147 -28.45 2.86 -10.13
C ASP A 147 -27.83 1.74 -11.00
N ALA A 148 -28.52 0.61 -11.09
CA ALA A 148 -27.94 -0.67 -11.54
C ALA A 148 -28.19 -0.95 -13.04
N LYS A 149 -27.20 -1.52 -13.73
CA LYS A 149 -27.42 -2.31 -14.97
C LYS A 149 -26.60 -3.60 -14.98
N LYS A 150 -27.27 -4.66 -15.47
CA LYS A 150 -26.92 -6.10 -15.46
C LYS A 150 -25.63 -6.47 -16.22
N PRO A 151 -25.01 -7.63 -15.90
CA PRO A 151 -23.67 -7.99 -16.35
C PRO A 151 -23.64 -8.67 -17.73
N ARG A 152 -22.51 -8.54 -18.42
CA ARG A 152 -22.07 -9.47 -19.48
C ARG A 152 -20.99 -10.39 -18.92
N LEU A 153 -21.08 -11.67 -19.31
CA LEU A 153 -20.17 -12.75 -18.97
C LEU A 153 -18.97 -12.81 -19.92
N ASP A 154 -17.95 -13.50 -19.40
CA ASP A 154 -16.68 -13.92 -19.99
C ASP A 154 -15.53 -12.91 -20.00
N ASP A 155 -14.73 -12.94 -18.93
CA ASP A 155 -13.27 -12.86 -19.04
C ASP A 155 -12.58 -13.38 -17.76
N ILE A 156 -11.52 -14.17 -17.95
CA ILE A 156 -10.62 -14.61 -16.87
C ILE A 156 -9.81 -13.39 -16.44
N TYR A 157 -9.92 -12.99 -15.16
CA TYR A 157 -9.08 -11.92 -14.61
C TYR A 157 -7.62 -12.40 -14.54
N ARG A 158 -6.83 -12.05 -15.56
CA ARG A 158 -5.37 -12.01 -15.47
C ARG A 158 -4.97 -10.59 -15.11
N THR A 159 -4.68 -10.33 -13.83
CA THR A 159 -3.96 -9.11 -13.40
C THR A 159 -2.45 -9.32 -13.49
N GLY A 160 -1.99 -9.86 -14.62
CA GLY A 160 -0.56 -9.96 -14.93
C GLY A 160 -0.16 -8.85 -15.89
N ALA A 161 1.02 -8.28 -15.69
CA ALA A 161 1.73 -7.63 -16.79
C ALA A 161 1.89 -8.66 -17.92
N LYS A 162 1.41 -8.33 -19.12
CA LYS A 162 1.72 -9.09 -20.34
C LYS A 162 3.18 -8.89 -20.72
#